data_AF-A0A2D4XGF1-F1
#
_entry.id   AF-A0A2D4XGF1-F1
#
_cell.length_a   1.000
_cell.length_b   1.000
_cell.length_c   1.000
_cell.angle_alpha   90.00
_cell.angle_beta   90.00
_cell.angle_gamma   90.00
#
_symmetry.space_group_name_H-M   'P 1'
#
loop_
_entity.id
_entity.type
_entity.pdbx_description
1 polymer ?
#
loop_
_entity_poly.entity_id
_entity_poly.type
_entity_poly.pdbx_seq_one_letter_code
_entity_poly.pdbx_strand_id
1 'polypeptide(L)'
;MPKVFIQKSDRAGKKHKATFLRSDGSKKVVYFGSAGMTDYTLSKDKARRKRYLDRHRKRENWNNPETAGALSRWILWGPSTSKRENIKSFKKRFGYVNQ
;
A
#
# COMPACT_ATOMS: atom_id res chain seq x y z
N MET A 1 6.72 18.93 -5.09
CA MET A 1 5.67 17.90 -5.26
C MET A 1 5.94 16.73 -4.31
N PRO A 2 4.92 16.20 -3.62
CA PRO A 2 5.10 15.10 -2.69
C PRO A 2 5.54 13.82 -3.41
N LYS A 3 6.41 13.04 -2.78
CA LYS A 3 6.97 11.79 -3.30
C LYS A 3 6.66 10.64 -2.35
N VAL A 4 6.53 9.43 -2.91
CA VAL A 4 6.40 8.20 -2.12
C VAL A 4 7.31 7.11 -2.66
N PHE A 5 8.08 6.51 -1.76
CA PHE A 5 8.99 5.39 -2.04
C PHE A 5 8.49 4.14 -1.31
N ILE A 6 8.29 3.04 -2.03
CA ILE A 6 7.77 1.80 -1.47
C ILE A 6 8.85 0.73 -1.62
N GLN A 7 9.31 0.20 -0.50
CA GLN A 7 10.44 -0.74 -0.43
C GLN A 7 10.10 -1.93 0.47
N LYS A 8 10.95 -2.96 0.45
CA LYS A 8 10.89 -4.04 1.46
C LYS A 8 11.11 -3.42 2.85
N SER A 9 10.39 -3.92 3.84
CA SER A 9 10.57 -3.47 5.21
C SER A 9 11.90 -3.96 5.78
N ASP A 10 12.49 -3.14 6.66
CA ASP A 10 13.61 -3.45 7.55
C ASP A 10 13.14 -3.92 8.94
N ARG A 11 11.83 -3.87 9.23
CA ARG A 11 11.27 -4.24 10.53
C ARG A 11 10.74 -5.67 10.50
N ALA A 12 11.09 -6.45 11.52
CA ALA A 12 10.54 -7.78 11.74
C ALA A 12 8.99 -7.75 11.75
N GLY A 13 8.39 -8.73 11.07
CA GLY A 13 6.93 -8.86 10.99
C GLY A 13 6.23 -7.94 9.98
N LYS A 14 6.93 -7.00 9.33
CA LYS A 14 6.34 -6.12 8.30
C LYS A 14 6.84 -6.48 6.91
N LYS A 15 5.96 -6.41 5.91
CA LYS A 15 6.30 -6.81 4.53
C LYS A 15 6.98 -5.68 3.78
N HIS A 16 6.41 -4.48 3.86
CA HIS A 16 6.84 -3.31 3.12
C HIS A 16 6.85 -2.07 4.02
N LYS A 17 7.61 -1.07 3.58
CA LYS A 17 7.56 0.29 4.13
C LYS A 17 7.32 1.29 3.00
N ALA A 18 6.52 2.30 3.28
CA ALA A 18 6.31 3.45 2.43
C ALA A 18 6.91 4.69 3.11
N THR A 19 7.79 5.38 2.40
CA THR A 19 8.39 6.65 2.83
C THR A 19 7.73 7.78 2.04
N PHE A 20 6.97 8.61 2.74
CA PHE A 20 6.36 9.81 2.20
C PHE A 20 7.28 11.00 2.45
N LEU A 21 7.61 11.72 1.39
CA LEU A 21 8.33 12.99 1.43
C LEU A 21 7.37 14.09 1.00
N ARG A 22 7.07 15.02 1.91
CA ARG A 22 6.15 16.13 1.65
C ARG A 22 6.89 17.33 1.07
N SER A 23 6.14 18.28 0.55
CA SER A 23 6.72 19.48 -0.09
C SER A 23 7.46 20.39 0.89
N ASP A 24 7.12 20.34 2.18
CA ASP A 24 7.78 21.05 3.27
C ASP A 24 9.09 20.36 3.74
N GLY A 25 9.51 19.28 3.08
CA GLY A 25 10.67 18.48 3.46
C GLY A 25 10.40 17.46 4.57
N SER A 26 9.21 17.45 5.18
CA SER A 26 8.87 16.48 6.22
C SER A 26 8.76 15.06 5.66
N LYS A 27 9.17 14.10 6.49
CA LYS A 27 9.19 12.67 6.16
C LYS A 27 8.29 11.88 7.08
N LYS A 28 7.51 10.97 6.52
CA LYS A 28 6.75 9.97 7.27
C LYS A 28 7.02 8.58 6.73
N VAL A 29 7.29 7.64 7.63
CA VAL A 29 7.48 6.23 7.27
C VAL A 29 6.31 5.43 7.79
N VAL A 30 5.68 4.65 6.92
CA VAL A 30 4.55 3.79 7.27
C VAL A 30 4.87 2.35 6.88
N TYR A 31 4.81 1.47 7.88
CA TYR A 31 5.01 0.03 7.69
C TYR A 31 3.68 -0.66 7.43
N PHE A 32 3.63 -1.52 6.41
CA PHE A 32 2.38 -2.17 6.00
C PHE A 32 2.59 -3.59 5.47
N GLY A 33 1.52 -4.37 5.51
CA GLY A 33 1.55 -5.81 5.25
C GLY A 33 2.27 -6.60 6.34
N SER A 34 1.87 -7.86 6.52
CA SER A 34 2.54 -8.79 7.42
C SER A 34 3.60 -9.58 6.66
N ALA A 35 4.79 -9.71 7.24
CA ALA A 35 5.83 -10.59 6.69
C ALA A 35 5.32 -12.04 6.64
N GLY A 36 5.76 -12.82 5.65
CA GLY A 36 5.35 -14.21 5.44
C GLY A 36 3.92 -14.42 4.92
N MET A 37 3.04 -13.42 5.03
CA MET A 37 1.64 -13.57 4.64
C MET A 37 1.41 -13.39 3.14
N THR A 38 0.53 -14.24 2.58
CA THR A 38 0.05 -14.13 1.20
C THR A 38 -0.95 -12.99 1.05
N ASP A 39 -0.84 -12.27 -0.07
CA ASP A 39 -1.77 -11.22 -0.50
C ASP A 39 -2.22 -11.45 -1.95
N TYR A 40 -3.00 -10.52 -2.52
CA TYR A 40 -3.52 -10.67 -3.89
C TYR A 40 -2.41 -10.63 -4.95
N THR A 41 -1.29 -9.94 -4.67
CA THR A 41 -0.15 -9.90 -5.61
C THR A 41 0.58 -11.24 -5.71
N LEU A 42 0.38 -12.14 -4.74
CA LEU A 42 0.94 -13.49 -4.73
C LEU A 42 -0.09 -14.55 -5.11
N SER A 43 -1.22 -14.57 -4.40
CA SER A 43 -2.25 -15.62 -4.57
C SER A 43 -3.05 -15.49 -5.86
N LYS A 44 -3.21 -14.26 -6.38
CA LYS A 44 -4.08 -13.94 -7.53
C LYS A 44 -5.56 -14.34 -7.34
N ASP A 45 -5.97 -14.70 -6.12
CA ASP A 45 -7.33 -15.12 -5.78
C ASP A 45 -8.25 -13.90 -5.58
N LYS A 46 -9.19 -13.73 -6.51
CA LYS A 46 -10.19 -12.65 -6.50
C LYS A 46 -11.17 -12.76 -5.33
N ALA A 47 -11.56 -13.97 -4.92
CA ALA A 47 -12.47 -14.19 -3.79
C ALA A 47 -11.80 -13.85 -2.45
N ARG A 48 -10.55 -14.28 -2.27
CA ARG A 48 -9.73 -13.88 -1.10
C ARG A 48 -9.54 -12.38 -1.03
N ARG A 49 -9.30 -11.72 -2.16
CA ARG A 49 -9.26 -10.27 -2.25
C ARG A 49 -10.58 -9.66 -1.79
N LYS A 50 -11.73 -10.10 -2.31
CA LYS A 50 -13.04 -9.58 -1.90
C LYS A 50 -13.25 -9.70 -0.39
N ARG A 51 -12.99 -10.86 0.21
CA ARG A 51 -13.09 -11.07 1.67
C ARG A 51 -12.20 -10.13 2.47
N TYR A 52 -10.96 -9.91 2.01
CA TYR A 52 -10.07 -8.95 2.65
C TYR A 52 -10.65 -7.53 2.60
N LEU A 53 -11.14 -7.10 1.43
CA LEU A 53 -11.74 -5.77 1.24
C LEU A 53 -12.97 -5.58 2.13
N ASP A 54 -13.89 -6.53 2.14
CA ASP A 54 -15.14 -6.43 2.90
C ASP A 54 -14.88 -6.32 4.41
N ARG A 55 -13.88 -7.06 4.92
CA ARG A 55 -13.50 -7.02 6.34
C ARG A 55 -12.88 -5.68 6.75
N HIS A 56 -12.07 -5.08 5.90
CA HIS A 56 -11.30 -3.88 6.26
C HIS A 56 -12.01 -2.57 5.91
N ARG A 57 -12.91 -2.57 4.92
CA ARG A 57 -13.66 -1.38 4.48
C ARG A 57 -14.34 -0.64 5.64
N LYS A 58 -14.85 -1.38 6.64
CA LYS A 58 -15.58 -0.83 7.78
C LYS A 58 -14.69 -0.12 8.82
N ARG A 59 -13.39 -0.41 8.84
CA ARG A 59 -12.48 0.00 9.93
C ARG A 59 -11.28 0.84 9.46
N GLU A 60 -11.06 0.94 8.16
CA GLU A 60 -9.91 1.63 7.60
C GLU A 60 -10.31 2.80 6.72
N ASN A 61 -9.60 3.92 6.87
CA ASN A 61 -9.72 5.04 5.96
C ASN A 61 -8.79 4.83 4.74
N TRP A 62 -9.34 4.27 3.67
CA TRP A 62 -8.60 4.04 2.41
C TRP A 62 -8.35 5.30 1.58
N ASN A 63 -8.94 6.43 1.97
CA ASN A 63 -8.71 7.73 1.33
C ASN A 63 -7.53 8.48 1.94
N ASN A 64 -7.02 8.05 3.09
CA ASN A 64 -5.79 8.58 3.67
C ASN A 64 -4.58 7.74 3.22
N PRO A 65 -3.78 8.19 2.22
CA PRO A 65 -2.69 7.41 1.64
C PRO A 65 -1.57 7.08 2.64
N GLU A 66 -1.42 7.89 3.69
CA GLU A 66 -0.36 7.75 4.69
C GLU A 66 -0.75 6.83 5.87
N THR A 67 -1.57 5.80 5.60
CA THR A 67 -1.99 4.79 6.57
C THR A 67 -1.64 3.40 6.10
N ALA A 68 -1.37 2.49 7.06
CA ALA A 68 -1.07 1.10 6.72
C ALA A 68 -2.25 0.42 5.99
N GLY A 69 -3.48 0.74 6.37
CA GLY A 69 -4.70 0.22 5.74
C GLY A 69 -4.82 0.63 4.27
N ALA A 70 -4.66 1.92 3.96
CA ALA A 70 -4.68 2.40 2.57
C ALA A 70 -3.55 1.78 1.74
N LEU A 71 -2.33 1.70 2.27
CA LEU A 71 -1.21 1.08 1.59
C LEU A 71 -1.47 -0.41 1.31
N SER A 72 -1.92 -1.17 2.30
CA SER A 72 -2.29 -2.58 2.10
C SER A 72 -3.42 -2.73 1.09
N ARG A 73 -4.48 -1.94 1.20
CA ARG A 73 -5.62 -1.94 0.28
C ARG A 73 -5.23 -1.68 -1.17
N TRP A 74 -4.40 -0.67 -1.42
CA TRP A 74 -4.12 -0.23 -2.77
C TRP A 74 -2.94 -0.96 -3.40
N ILE A 75 -1.91 -1.32 -2.62
CA ILE A 75 -0.68 -1.92 -3.13
C ILE A 75 -0.76 -3.46 -3.12
N LEU A 76 -1.22 -4.05 -2.01
CA LEU A 76 -1.23 -5.51 -1.82
C LEU A 76 -2.57 -6.16 -2.18
N TRP A 77 -3.67 -5.41 -2.04
CA TRP A 77 -5.03 -5.84 -2.35
C TRP A 77 -5.69 -4.96 -3.41
N GLY A 78 -4.84 -4.32 -4.23
CA GLY A 78 -5.23 -3.41 -5.31
C GLY A 78 -6.01 -4.09 -6.43
N PRO A 79 -6.40 -3.34 -7.47
CA PRO A 79 -7.14 -3.89 -8.61
C PRO A 79 -6.33 -4.90 -9.43
N SER A 80 -4.99 -4.80 -9.43
CA SER A 80 -4.10 -5.70 -10.17
C SER A 80 -3.40 -6.70 -9.23
N THR A 81 -2.99 -7.84 -9.78
CA THR A 81 -2.03 -8.75 -9.14
C THR A 81 -0.59 -8.24 -9.29
N SER A 82 -0.32 -7.32 -10.21
CA SER A 82 0.97 -6.67 -10.33
C SER A 82 1.12 -5.57 -9.27
N LYS A 83 2.04 -5.79 -8.34
CA LYS A 83 2.41 -4.78 -7.33
C LYS A 83 2.88 -3.47 -7.97
N ARG A 84 3.61 -3.54 -9.08
CA ARG A 84 4.10 -2.36 -9.82
C ARG A 84 2.94 -1.52 -10.35
N GLU A 85 1.96 -2.16 -11.00
CA GLU A 85 0.78 -1.45 -11.51
C GLU A 85 -0.07 -0.86 -10.38
N ASN A 86 -0.18 -1.57 -9.27
CA ASN A 86 -0.85 -1.05 -8.08
C ASN A 86 -0.13 0.17 -7.50
N ILE A 87 1.20 0.16 -7.43
CA ILE A 87 2.01 1.32 -6.98
C ILE A 87 1.81 2.51 -7.90
N LYS A 88 1.89 2.31 -9.23
CA LYS A 88 1.64 3.36 -10.22
C LYS A 88 0.25 3.96 -10.07
N SER A 89 -0.76 3.10 -9.90
CA SER A 89 -2.15 3.50 -9.69
C SER A 89 -2.34 4.26 -8.37
N PHE A 90 -1.68 3.83 -7.29
CA PHE A 90 -1.68 4.51 -6.00
C PHE A 90 -1.07 5.91 -6.11
N LYS A 91 0.11 6.03 -6.73
CA LYS A 91 0.79 7.32 -6.95
C LYS A 91 -0.09 8.28 -7.75
N LYS A 92 -0.68 7.81 -8.86
CA LYS A 92 -1.62 8.60 -9.67
C LYS A 92 -2.85 9.02 -8.87
N ARG A 93 -3.44 8.11 -8.08
CA ARG A 93 -4.64 8.37 -7.28
C ARG A 93 -4.45 9.47 -6.24
N PHE A 94 -3.28 9.52 -5.63
CA PHE A 94 -2.98 10.41 -4.50
C PHE A 94 -2.00 11.53 -4.85
N GLY A 95 -1.71 11.76 -6.14
CA GLY A 95 -0.90 12.89 -6.60
C GLY A 95 0.59 12.81 -6.25
N TYR A 96 1.16 11.60 -6.12
CA TYR A 96 2.59 11.43 -5.92
C TYR A 96 3.35 11.27 -7.24
N VAL A 97 4.56 11.81 -7.29
CA VAL A 97 5.42 11.73 -8.48
C VAL A 97 5.83 10.27 -8.77
N ASN A 98 5.63 9.84 -10.03
CA ASN A 98 6.28 8.66 -10.56
C ASN A 98 7.71 9.07 -10.92
N GLN A 99 8.71 8.55 -10.20
CA GLN A 99 10.07 8.51 -10.73
C GLN A 99 10.11 7.54 -11.89
#